data_AF-A0A3D5B6I7-F1
#
_entry.id   AF-A0A3D5B6I7-F1
#
_cell.length_a   1.000
_cell.length_b   1.000
_cell.length_c   1.000
_cell.angle_alpha   90.00
_cell.angle_beta   90.00
_cell.angle_gamma   90.00
#
_symmetry.space_group_name_H-M   'P 1'
#
loop_
_entity.id
_entity.type
_entity.pdbx_description
1 polymer ?
#
loop_
_entity_poly.entity_id
_entity_poly.type
_entity_poly.pdbx_seq_one_letter_code
_entity_poly.pdbx_strand_id
1 'polypeptide(L)'
;MKFLGYVYDAFGHYKAPQTLEDEFALVKFINEYLEAPQMVVTDLNDNQLLLTREGVDFYSNLSSLGIELGDVYRQIREDQPDSEDDSHQKPPWEALYDPIGLSPSEVRMRQNVKQSCLAAKTVKDVAELLKETYFSVYFYNQKRDKCWGHLDVENLIAELLLQDGEGYWYDTGSQVKLEGESRVHHLRSSEDIHEFLLLDTPTSLEKML
;
A
#
# COMPACT_ATOMS: atom_id res chain seq x y z
N MET A 1 25.38 -7.32 22.16
CA MET A 1 24.90 -5.92 22.34
C MET A 1 23.40 -6.01 22.49
N LYS A 2 22.79 -5.30 23.44
CA LYS A 2 21.36 -5.42 23.71
C LYS A 2 20.57 -4.29 23.06
N PHE A 3 19.34 -4.58 22.68
CA PHE A 3 18.41 -3.65 22.06
C PHE A 3 17.03 -3.73 22.71
N LEU A 4 16.18 -2.76 22.42
CA LEU A 4 14.77 -2.78 22.75
C LEU A 4 13.94 -2.73 21.48
N GLY A 5 13.04 -3.69 21.32
CA GLY A 5 12.07 -3.76 20.23
C GLY A 5 10.69 -3.30 20.68
N TYR A 6 10.07 -2.42 19.92
CA TYR A 6 8.73 -1.90 20.14
C TYR A 6 7.88 -2.20 18.91
N VAL A 7 6.68 -2.74 19.12
CA VAL A 7 5.70 -2.99 18.06
C VAL A 7 4.43 -2.24 18.42
N TYR A 8 4.00 -1.37 17.52
CA TYR A 8 2.81 -0.55 17.67
C TYR A 8 1.70 -1.09 16.79
N ASP A 9 0.48 -1.09 17.30
CA ASP A 9 -0.73 -1.35 16.52
C ASP A 9 -1.09 -0.14 15.63
N ALA A 10 -2.14 -0.30 14.81
CA ALA A 10 -2.61 0.74 13.91
C ALA A 10 -3.13 2.01 14.63
N PHE A 11 -3.33 1.94 15.96
CA PHE A 11 -3.79 3.06 16.78
C PHE A 11 -2.63 3.71 17.57
N GLY A 12 -1.39 3.24 17.38
CA GLY A 12 -0.21 3.75 18.07
C GLY A 12 -0.05 3.23 19.50
N HIS A 13 -0.78 2.19 19.89
CA HIS A 13 -0.55 1.53 21.17
C HIS A 13 0.50 0.43 21.04
N TYR A 14 1.34 0.27 22.05
CA TYR A 14 2.33 -0.80 22.12
C TYR A 14 2.27 -1.51 23.47
N LYS A 15 2.64 -2.79 23.49
CA LYS A 15 2.83 -3.57 24.74
C LYS A 15 4.22 -3.29 25.32
N ALA A 16 4.54 -3.89 26.47
CA ALA A 16 5.88 -3.79 27.04
C ALA A 16 6.97 -4.12 25.99
N PRO A 17 8.05 -3.32 25.91
CA PRO A 17 9.09 -3.54 24.92
C PRO A 17 9.78 -4.89 25.12
N GLN A 18 10.18 -5.50 24.01
CA GLN A 18 10.92 -6.75 24.03
C GLN A 18 12.41 -6.45 24.13
N THR A 19 13.09 -7.05 25.10
CA THR A 19 14.56 -7.00 25.16
C THR A 19 15.14 -7.99 24.14
N LEU A 20 16.04 -7.48 23.30
CA LEU A 20 16.73 -8.25 22.27
C LEU A 20 18.18 -8.38 22.70
N GLU A 21 18.56 -9.57 23.15
CA GLU A 21 19.82 -9.80 23.87
C GLU A 21 21.07 -9.71 22.98
N ASP A 22 20.89 -9.98 21.69
CA ASP A 22 21.94 -10.01 20.68
C ASP A 22 21.41 -9.68 19.28
N GLU A 23 22.32 -9.68 18.31
CA GLU A 23 22.02 -9.44 16.90
C GLU A 23 21.06 -10.49 16.33
N PHE A 24 21.18 -11.75 16.76
CA PHE A 24 20.28 -12.81 16.32
C PHE A 24 18.83 -12.56 16.78
N ALA A 25 18.65 -12.15 18.04
CA ALA A 25 17.35 -11.76 18.58
C ALA A 25 16.79 -10.53 17.85
N LEU A 26 17.65 -9.58 17.46
CA LEU A 26 17.27 -8.44 16.66
C LEU A 26 16.77 -8.84 15.28
N VAL A 27 17.53 -9.64 14.54
CA VAL A 27 17.14 -10.13 13.20
C VAL A 27 15.84 -10.91 13.28
N LYS A 28 15.69 -11.79 14.27
CA LYS A 28 14.46 -12.54 14.51
C LYS A 28 13.27 -11.61 14.76
N PHE A 29 13.46 -10.57 15.58
CA PHE A 29 12.42 -9.58 15.87
C PHE A 29 12.00 -8.80 14.62
N ILE A 30 12.96 -8.36 13.81
CA ILE A 30 12.70 -7.68 12.53
C ILE A 30 11.89 -8.60 11.60
N ASN A 31 12.24 -9.87 11.51
CA ASN A 31 11.51 -10.84 10.69
C ASN A 31 10.07 -11.05 11.19
N GLU A 32 9.89 -11.24 12.49
CA GLU A 32 8.57 -11.49 13.10
C GLU A 32 7.61 -10.31 12.94
N TYR A 33 8.12 -9.08 12.92
CA TYR A 33 7.31 -7.86 12.93
C TYR A 33 7.53 -6.94 11.73
N LEU A 34 8.07 -7.47 10.63
CA LEU A 34 8.36 -6.70 9.42
C LEU A 34 7.10 -5.96 8.93
N GLU A 35 5.97 -6.67 8.87
CA GLU A 35 4.69 -6.14 8.38
C GLU A 35 3.85 -5.44 9.46
N ALA A 36 4.38 -5.23 10.66
CA ALA A 36 3.65 -4.55 11.71
C ALA A 36 3.30 -3.10 11.29
N PRO A 37 2.18 -2.53 11.79
CA PRO A 37 1.82 -1.14 11.49
C PRO A 37 2.95 -0.16 11.79
N GLN A 38 3.67 -0.39 12.89
CA GLN A 38 4.95 0.26 13.14
C GLN A 38 5.84 -0.61 14.03
N MET A 39 7.12 -0.71 13.68
CA MET A 39 8.17 -1.34 14.49
C MET A 39 9.29 -0.33 14.75
N VAL A 40 9.78 -0.27 15.98
CA VAL A 40 10.93 0.55 16.37
C VAL A 40 11.95 -0.30 17.09
N VAL A 41 13.22 -0.12 16.77
CA VAL A 41 14.34 -0.68 17.52
C VAL A 41 15.19 0.44 18.06
N THR A 42 15.56 0.38 19.34
CA THR A 42 16.51 1.30 19.97
C THR A 42 17.67 0.54 20.62
N ASP A 43 18.77 1.23 20.88
CA ASP A 43 19.76 0.75 21.85
C ASP A 43 19.25 0.95 23.30
N LEU A 44 20.08 0.59 24.29
CA LEU A 44 19.77 0.76 25.72
C LEU A 44 19.81 2.22 26.21
N ASN A 45 20.27 3.16 25.38
CA ASN A 45 20.29 4.59 25.68
C ASN A 45 19.15 5.34 24.97
N ASP A 46 18.14 4.61 24.48
CA ASP A 46 17.01 5.10 23.69
C ASP A 46 17.41 5.77 22.36
N ASN A 47 18.61 5.49 21.83
CA ASN A 47 18.94 5.91 20.48
C ASN A 47 18.18 5.02 19.49
N GLN A 48 17.40 5.64 18.61
CA GLN A 48 16.70 4.92 17.55
C GLN A 48 17.70 4.32 16.56
N LEU A 49 17.52 3.04 16.26
CA LEU A 49 18.35 2.28 15.32
C LEU A 49 17.57 1.85 14.08
N LEU A 50 16.29 1.55 14.24
CA LEU A 50 15.37 1.20 13.15
C LEU A 50 13.99 1.76 13.44
N LEU A 51 13.33 2.29 12.42
CA LEU A 51 11.91 2.58 12.43
C LEU A 51 11.32 2.09 11.11
N THR A 52 10.38 1.16 11.21
CA THR A 52 9.57 0.72 10.08
C THR A 52 8.10 1.03 10.31
N ARG A 53 7.35 1.22 9.23
CA ARG A 53 5.88 1.28 9.25
C ARG A 53 5.32 0.55 8.06
N GLU A 54 4.39 -0.37 8.30
CA GLU A 54 3.78 -1.21 7.26
C GLU A 54 4.83 -1.84 6.32
N GLY A 55 5.91 -2.41 6.88
CA GLY A 55 6.97 -3.03 6.08
C GLY A 55 7.95 -2.08 5.39
N VAL A 56 7.82 -0.77 5.58
CA VAL A 56 8.71 0.23 4.98
C VAL A 56 9.68 0.78 6.01
N ASP A 57 10.97 0.83 5.66
CA ASP A 57 11.99 1.49 6.47
C ASP A 57 11.93 3.01 6.34
N PHE A 58 11.62 3.69 7.44
CA PHE A 58 11.67 5.15 7.52
C PHE A 58 13.00 5.66 8.03
N TYR A 59 13.71 4.84 8.82
CA TYR A 59 15.01 5.16 9.37
C TYR A 59 15.75 3.86 9.67
N SER A 60 17.02 3.79 9.29
CA SER A 60 17.93 2.72 9.71
C SER A 60 19.33 3.28 9.95
N ASN A 61 19.90 2.96 11.09
CA ASN A 61 21.31 3.17 11.43
C ASN A 61 21.98 1.86 11.86
N LEU A 62 21.39 0.73 11.49
CA LEU A 62 21.90 -0.60 11.83
C LEU A 62 23.25 -0.90 11.16
N SER A 63 23.54 -0.30 10.01
CA SER A 63 24.84 -0.44 9.33
C SER A 63 26.01 0.11 10.15
N SER A 64 25.78 1.13 10.98
CA SER A 64 26.79 1.64 11.94
C SER A 64 27.21 0.60 12.98
N LEU A 65 26.41 -0.45 13.13
CA LEU A 65 26.62 -1.57 14.04
C LEU A 65 27.08 -2.84 13.29
N GLY A 66 27.34 -2.73 11.99
CA GLY A 66 27.72 -3.86 11.12
C GLY A 66 26.55 -4.71 10.64
N ILE A 67 25.31 -4.26 10.85
CA ILE A 67 24.10 -5.01 10.47
C ILE A 67 23.51 -4.36 9.21
N GLU A 68 23.68 -5.03 8.07
CA GLU A 68 23.12 -4.58 6.79
C GLU A 68 21.68 -5.08 6.65
N LEU A 69 20.72 -4.15 6.70
CA LEU A 69 19.30 -4.47 6.62
C LEU A 69 18.92 -5.17 5.30
N GLY A 70 19.64 -4.88 4.22
CA GLY A 70 19.49 -5.57 2.94
C GLY A 70 19.79 -7.07 3.03
N ASP A 71 20.77 -7.47 3.84
CA ASP A 71 21.10 -8.89 4.05
C ASP A 71 20.07 -9.57 4.94
N VAL A 72 19.55 -8.86 5.95
CA VAL A 72 18.40 -9.33 6.77
C VAL A 72 17.20 -9.62 5.88
N TYR A 73 16.84 -8.71 4.96
CA TYR A 73 15.71 -8.89 4.05
C TYR A 73 15.93 -9.95 2.98
N ARG A 74 17.19 -10.15 2.57
CA ARG A 74 17.55 -11.24 1.66
C ARG A 74 17.34 -12.58 2.37
N GLN A 75 17.84 -12.72 3.60
CA GLN A 75 17.67 -13.91 4.40
C GLN A 75 16.19 -14.23 4.66
N ILE A 76 15.36 -13.22 4.96
CA ILE A 76 13.91 -13.40 5.14
C ILE A 76 13.25 -13.92 3.86
N ARG A 77 13.67 -13.45 2.68
CA ARG A 77 13.18 -13.94 1.38
C ARG A 77 13.64 -15.37 1.09
N GLU A 78 14.87 -15.70 1.42
CA GLU A 78 15.44 -17.05 1.23
C GLU A 78 14.85 -18.08 2.22
N ASP A 79 14.42 -17.65 3.41
CA ASP A 79 13.81 -18.51 4.45
C ASP A 79 12.30 -18.75 4.24
N GLN A 80 11.65 -18.08 3.27
CA GLN A 80 10.28 -18.40 2.86
C GLN A 80 10.30 -19.60 1.89
N PRO A 81 9.49 -20.65 2.12
CA PRO A 81 9.47 -21.81 1.22
C PRO A 81 9.00 -21.38 -0.17
N ASP A 82 9.87 -21.61 -1.15
CA ASP A 82 9.73 -21.36 -2.58
C ASP A 82 8.28 -21.25 -3.08
N SER A 83 7.84 -20.03 -3.38
CA SER A 83 7.02 -19.84 -4.58
C SER A 83 7.98 -19.95 -5.76
N GLU A 84 7.80 -21.01 -6.53
CA GLU A 84 8.63 -21.46 -7.65
C GLU A 84 9.25 -20.34 -8.51
N ASP A 85 10.55 -20.53 -8.77
CA ASP A 85 11.30 -20.05 -9.93
C ASP A 85 11.81 -18.59 -9.92
N ASP A 86 13.08 -18.40 -9.54
CA ASP A 86 13.85 -17.25 -10.02
C ASP A 86 15.36 -17.55 -10.11
N SER A 87 15.69 -18.58 -10.90
CA SER A 87 17.07 -18.80 -11.38
C SER A 87 17.35 -18.11 -12.72
N HIS A 88 16.59 -17.07 -13.06
CA HIS A 88 16.88 -16.24 -14.21
C HIS A 88 18.06 -15.32 -13.87
N GLN A 89 19.26 -15.68 -14.36
CA GLN A 89 20.33 -14.71 -14.52
C GLN A 89 19.79 -13.51 -15.29
N LYS A 90 19.60 -12.40 -14.56
CA LYS A 90 19.14 -11.13 -15.10
C LYS A 90 19.98 -10.78 -16.34
N PRO A 91 19.37 -10.63 -17.53
CA PRO A 91 20.11 -10.33 -18.73
C PRO A 91 20.90 -9.01 -18.59
N PRO A 92 22.02 -8.82 -19.29
CA PRO A 92 22.94 -7.69 -19.07
C PRO A 92 22.32 -6.29 -19.18
N TRP A 93 21.18 -6.16 -19.85
CA TRP A 93 20.44 -4.90 -19.93
C TRP A 93 19.75 -4.55 -18.60
N GLU A 94 19.30 -5.53 -17.81
CA GLU A 94 18.76 -5.30 -16.46
C GLU A 94 19.82 -4.84 -15.46
N ALA A 95 21.12 -5.02 -15.74
CA ALA A 95 22.18 -4.43 -14.93
C ALA A 95 22.36 -2.91 -15.18
N LEU A 96 21.81 -2.40 -16.29
CA LEU A 96 21.81 -0.97 -16.64
C LEU A 96 20.56 -0.25 -16.14
N TYR A 97 19.50 -1.00 -15.86
CA TYR A 97 18.40 -0.53 -15.04
C TYR A 97 18.81 -0.77 -13.60
N ASP A 98 19.17 0.28 -12.86
CA ASP A 98 18.94 0.21 -11.42
C ASP A 98 17.52 -0.33 -11.24
N PRO A 99 17.26 -1.29 -10.32
CA PRO A 99 15.88 -1.54 -9.95
C PRO A 99 15.34 -0.16 -9.58
N ILE A 100 14.45 0.40 -10.42
CA ILE A 100 13.82 1.69 -10.18
C ILE A 100 12.83 1.41 -9.06
N GLY A 101 13.37 1.13 -7.88
CA GLY A 101 12.63 1.07 -6.65
C GLY A 101 12.04 2.45 -6.44
N LEU A 102 10.82 2.47 -5.95
CA LEU A 102 10.13 3.70 -5.61
C LEU A 102 11.07 4.57 -4.77
N SER A 103 11.26 5.83 -5.17
CA SER A 103 12.02 6.77 -4.35
C SER A 103 11.38 6.87 -2.96
N PRO A 104 12.12 7.18 -1.88
CA PRO A 104 11.52 7.35 -0.55
C PRO A 104 10.36 8.37 -0.51
N SER A 105 10.42 9.41 -1.35
CA SER A 105 9.32 10.37 -1.55
C SER A 105 8.10 9.74 -2.19
N GLU A 106 8.29 8.86 -3.17
CA GLU A 106 7.20 8.16 -3.82
C GLU A 106 6.56 7.14 -2.88
N VAL A 107 7.37 6.36 -2.16
CA VAL A 107 6.87 5.45 -1.11
C VAL A 107 6.01 6.22 -0.10
N ARG A 108 6.49 7.37 0.39
CA ARG A 108 5.71 8.21 1.31
C ARG A 108 4.40 8.71 0.70
N MET A 109 4.42 9.13 -0.56
CA MET A 109 3.21 9.55 -1.28
C MET A 109 2.21 8.40 -1.36
N ARG A 110 2.63 7.22 -1.82
CA ARG A 110 1.76 6.04 -1.95
C ARG A 110 1.12 5.66 -0.61
N GLN A 111 1.90 5.69 0.48
CA GLN A 111 1.39 5.39 1.83
C GLN A 111 0.39 6.43 2.33
N ASN A 112 0.66 7.72 2.11
CA ASN A 112 -0.27 8.78 2.47
C ASN A 112 -1.59 8.65 1.71
N VAL A 113 -1.53 8.32 0.41
CA VAL A 113 -2.73 8.08 -0.39
C VAL A 113 -3.49 6.86 0.13
N LYS A 114 -2.82 5.74 0.38
CA LYS A 114 -3.46 4.53 0.95
C LYS A 114 -4.17 4.80 2.27
N GLN A 115 -3.53 5.52 3.19
CA GLN A 115 -4.15 5.92 4.46
C GLN A 115 -5.35 6.84 4.26
N SER A 116 -5.24 7.78 3.33
CA SER A 116 -6.33 8.70 3.02
C SER A 116 -7.52 7.98 2.35
N CYS A 117 -7.25 6.98 1.51
CA CYS A 117 -8.28 6.11 0.93
C CYS A 117 -9.05 5.34 2.00
N LEU A 118 -8.38 4.84 3.05
CA LEU A 118 -9.05 4.18 4.19
C LEU A 118 -9.94 5.14 4.97
N ALA A 119 -9.51 6.40 5.09
CA ALA A 119 -10.25 7.45 5.78
C ALA A 119 -11.46 7.96 4.98
N ALA A 120 -11.37 7.98 3.64
CA ALA A 120 -12.41 8.49 2.75
C ALA A 120 -13.78 7.83 3.01
N LYS A 121 -14.82 8.66 2.99
CA LYS A 121 -16.22 8.25 3.22
C LYS A 121 -17.15 8.63 2.08
N THR A 122 -16.75 9.57 1.23
CA THR A 122 -17.53 10.06 0.09
C THR A 122 -16.74 10.03 -1.22
N VAL A 123 -17.43 10.07 -2.35
CA VAL A 123 -16.80 10.23 -3.68
C VAL A 123 -15.96 11.51 -3.74
N LYS A 124 -16.44 12.60 -3.11
CA LYS A 124 -15.72 13.86 -3.03
C LYS A 124 -14.40 13.73 -2.26
N ASP A 125 -14.40 13.03 -1.13
CA ASP A 125 -13.16 12.76 -0.38
C ASP A 125 -12.15 12.08 -1.31
N VAL A 126 -12.57 11.04 -2.03
CA VAL A 126 -11.70 10.31 -2.96
C VAL A 126 -11.21 11.20 -4.10
N ALA A 127 -12.08 12.03 -4.67
CA ALA A 127 -11.70 12.98 -5.72
C ALA A 127 -10.65 14.00 -5.23
N GLU A 128 -10.78 14.51 -4.01
CA GLU A 128 -9.77 15.41 -3.42
C GLU A 128 -8.40 14.75 -3.27
N LEU A 129 -8.35 13.45 -2.97
CA LEU A 129 -7.08 12.69 -2.94
C LEU A 129 -6.40 12.59 -4.30
N LEU A 130 -7.19 12.52 -5.37
CA LEU A 130 -6.67 12.24 -6.70
C LEU A 130 -6.09 13.47 -7.41
N LYS A 131 -6.49 14.70 -7.02
CA LYS A 131 -6.14 15.95 -7.73
C LYS A 131 -4.65 16.16 -8.00
N GLU A 132 -3.78 15.61 -7.17
CA GLU A 132 -2.33 15.77 -7.28
C GLU A 132 -1.58 14.44 -7.44
N THR A 133 -2.29 13.39 -7.89
CA THR A 133 -1.72 12.03 -7.97
C THR A 133 -1.99 11.38 -9.33
N TYR A 134 -1.20 10.36 -9.67
CA TYR A 134 -1.41 9.54 -10.86
C TYR A 134 -2.30 8.31 -10.59
N PHE A 135 -2.82 8.16 -9.37
CA PHE A 135 -3.58 6.97 -9.00
C PHE A 135 -4.91 6.90 -9.75
N SER A 136 -5.30 5.70 -10.13
CA SER A 136 -6.61 5.40 -10.68
C SER A 136 -7.55 4.91 -9.58
N VAL A 137 -8.83 5.27 -9.70
CA VAL A 137 -9.87 4.79 -8.79
C VAL A 137 -10.97 4.07 -9.54
N TYR A 138 -11.45 3.00 -8.93
CA TYR A 138 -12.60 2.24 -9.38
C TYR A 138 -13.62 2.13 -8.26
N PHE A 139 -14.86 2.47 -8.55
CA PHE A 139 -15.99 2.32 -7.64
C PHE A 139 -16.85 1.14 -8.08
N TYR A 140 -16.91 0.08 -7.29
CA TYR A 140 -17.76 -1.08 -7.55
C TYR A 140 -19.09 -0.95 -6.83
N ASN A 141 -20.14 -1.55 -7.39
CA ASN A 141 -21.36 -1.77 -6.62
C ASN A 141 -21.22 -3.00 -5.68
N GLN A 142 -22.21 -3.23 -4.83
CA GLN A 142 -22.19 -4.33 -3.85
C GLN A 142 -22.09 -5.72 -4.48
N LYS A 143 -22.66 -5.91 -5.67
CA LYS A 143 -22.64 -7.19 -6.39
C LYS A 143 -21.34 -7.41 -7.17
N ARG A 144 -20.51 -6.39 -7.31
CA ARG A 144 -19.29 -6.36 -8.14
C ARG A 144 -19.53 -6.73 -9.60
N ASP A 145 -20.74 -6.51 -10.12
CA ASP A 145 -21.10 -6.68 -11.54
C ASP A 145 -21.09 -5.34 -12.29
N LYS A 146 -20.95 -4.22 -11.57
CA LYS A 146 -20.80 -2.87 -12.12
C LYS A 146 -19.64 -2.14 -11.49
N CYS A 147 -18.96 -1.33 -12.30
CA CYS A 147 -17.85 -0.50 -11.89
C CYS A 147 -17.94 0.88 -12.55
N TRP A 148 -17.65 1.94 -11.79
CA TRP A 148 -17.42 3.29 -12.29
C TRP A 148 -15.92 3.56 -12.18
N GLY A 149 -15.22 3.48 -13.30
CA GLY A 149 -13.76 3.64 -13.41
C GLY A 149 -13.38 4.95 -14.08
N HIS A 150 -12.07 5.20 -14.19
CA HIS A 150 -11.52 6.35 -14.94
C HIS A 150 -12.17 7.69 -14.56
N LEU A 151 -12.25 7.97 -13.26
CA LEU A 151 -12.89 9.17 -12.74
C LEU A 151 -12.19 10.45 -13.22
N ASP A 152 -12.92 11.29 -13.94
CA ASP A 152 -12.62 12.71 -14.09
C ASP A 152 -12.92 13.42 -12.75
N VAL A 153 -11.84 13.77 -12.07
CA VAL A 153 -11.84 14.38 -10.74
C VAL A 153 -12.46 15.79 -10.73
N GLU A 154 -12.39 16.53 -11.84
CA GLU A 154 -12.91 17.90 -11.89
C GLU A 154 -14.43 17.92 -11.95
N ASN A 155 -15.02 16.99 -12.71
CA ASN A 155 -16.45 16.95 -12.97
C ASN A 155 -17.19 15.82 -12.23
N LEU A 156 -16.44 14.94 -11.56
CA LEU A 156 -16.92 13.70 -10.94
C LEU A 156 -17.62 12.79 -11.95
N ILE A 157 -17.09 12.68 -13.17
CA ILE A 157 -17.64 11.85 -14.23
C ILE A 157 -16.78 10.59 -14.33
N ALA A 158 -17.41 9.42 -14.29
CA ALA A 158 -16.72 8.13 -14.39
C ALA A 158 -17.29 7.31 -15.54
N GLU A 159 -16.45 6.48 -16.16
CA GLU A 159 -16.85 5.52 -17.17
C GLU A 159 -17.55 4.33 -16.52
N LEU A 160 -18.66 3.87 -17.12
CA LEU A 160 -19.35 2.68 -16.66
C LEU A 160 -18.78 1.43 -17.34
N LEU A 161 -18.20 0.57 -16.51
CA LEU A 161 -17.80 -0.78 -16.88
C LEU A 161 -18.80 -1.79 -16.31
N LEU A 162 -19.09 -2.81 -17.11
CA LEU A 162 -19.94 -3.94 -16.71
C LEU A 162 -19.15 -5.24 -16.81
N GLN A 163 -19.48 -6.16 -15.92
CA GLN A 163 -18.98 -7.51 -16.01
C GLN A 163 -19.95 -8.36 -16.86
N ASP A 164 -19.40 -9.11 -17.81
CA ASP A 164 -20.20 -10.07 -18.59
C ASP A 164 -20.44 -11.39 -17.82
N GLY A 165 -21.16 -12.32 -18.45
CA GLY A 165 -21.48 -13.62 -17.84
C GLY A 165 -20.27 -14.55 -17.66
N GLU A 166 -19.11 -14.22 -18.24
CA GLU A 166 -17.87 -14.98 -18.14
C GLU A 166 -16.89 -14.34 -17.13
N GLY A 167 -17.21 -13.16 -16.62
CA GLY A 167 -16.41 -12.45 -15.62
C GLY A 167 -15.49 -11.38 -16.21
N TYR A 168 -15.54 -11.13 -17.52
CA TYR A 168 -14.75 -10.09 -18.17
C TYR A 168 -15.39 -8.72 -18.02
N TRP A 169 -14.56 -7.72 -17.76
CA TRP A 169 -14.98 -6.33 -17.72
C TRP A 169 -14.93 -5.71 -19.11
N TYR A 170 -16.00 -5.03 -19.51
CA TYR A 170 -16.04 -4.25 -20.74
C TYR A 170 -16.55 -2.84 -20.47
N ASP A 171 -15.99 -1.87 -21.17
CA ASP A 171 -16.47 -0.49 -21.18
C ASP A 171 -17.77 -0.40 -22.02
N THR A 172 -18.78 0.24 -21.45
CA THR A 172 -20.06 0.46 -22.11
C THR A 172 -20.06 1.68 -23.04
N GLY A 173 -19.00 2.48 -23.03
CA GLY A 173 -18.92 3.79 -23.66
C GLY A 173 -19.85 4.83 -23.00
N SER A 174 -20.44 4.50 -21.86
CA SER A 174 -21.34 5.40 -21.12
C SER A 174 -20.58 6.05 -19.98
N GLN A 175 -20.75 7.36 -19.84
CA GLN A 175 -20.23 8.12 -18.72
C GLN A 175 -21.33 8.38 -17.71
N VAL A 176 -20.98 8.47 -16.43
CA VAL A 176 -21.93 8.67 -15.33
C VAL A 176 -21.35 9.69 -14.38
N LYS A 177 -22.11 10.76 -14.14
CA LYS A 177 -21.79 11.71 -13.08
C LYS A 177 -22.08 11.07 -11.72
N LEU A 178 -21.07 11.01 -10.88
CA LEU A 178 -21.18 10.57 -9.50
C LEU A 178 -21.52 11.77 -8.61
N GLU A 179 -22.43 11.55 -7.66
CA GLU A 179 -22.72 12.54 -6.63
C GLU A 179 -21.55 12.59 -5.65
N GLY A 180 -21.03 13.78 -5.37
CA GLY A 180 -19.88 13.94 -4.47
C GLY A 180 -20.14 13.40 -3.07
N GLU A 181 -21.38 13.48 -2.58
CA GLU A 181 -21.81 13.00 -1.26
C GLU A 181 -22.14 11.50 -1.25
N SER A 182 -22.08 10.79 -2.39
CA SER A 182 -22.30 9.34 -2.41
C SER A 182 -21.27 8.65 -1.52
N ARG A 183 -21.76 7.78 -0.63
CA ARG A 183 -20.91 7.11 0.35
C ARG A 183 -20.09 6.01 -0.29
N VAL A 184 -18.85 5.89 0.16
CA VAL A 184 -17.90 4.88 -0.28
C VAL A 184 -17.32 4.11 0.89
N HIS A 185 -16.85 2.90 0.61
CA HIS A 185 -16.05 2.10 1.53
C HIS A 185 -14.83 1.57 0.78
N HIS A 186 -13.63 1.82 1.29
CA HIS A 186 -12.41 1.29 0.71
C HIS A 186 -12.41 -0.24 0.72
N LEU A 187 -12.05 -0.86 -0.41
CA LEU A 187 -11.98 -2.31 -0.56
C LEU A 187 -10.55 -2.80 -0.53
N ARG A 188 -9.71 -2.24 -1.40
CA ARG A 188 -8.30 -2.59 -1.52
C ARG A 188 -7.52 -1.53 -2.26
N SER A 189 -6.20 -1.62 -2.13
CA SER A 189 -5.24 -0.86 -2.94
C SER A 189 -4.29 -1.84 -3.62
N SER A 190 -4.05 -1.60 -4.90
CA SER A 190 -2.94 -2.18 -5.68
C SER A 190 -1.84 -1.12 -5.83
N GLU A 191 -0.87 -1.37 -6.70
CA GLU A 191 0.23 -0.46 -7.02
C GLU A 191 -0.28 0.94 -7.38
N ASP A 192 -1.03 1.07 -8.47
CA ASP A 192 -1.52 2.37 -8.97
C ASP A 192 -3.05 2.52 -8.93
N ILE A 193 -3.74 1.55 -8.32
CA ILE A 193 -5.20 1.43 -8.37
C ILE A 193 -5.78 1.34 -6.97
N HIS A 194 -6.80 2.15 -6.68
CA HIS A 194 -7.59 2.08 -5.45
C HIS A 194 -9.04 1.73 -5.76
N GLU A 195 -9.56 0.74 -5.04
CA GLU A 195 -10.91 0.23 -5.26
C GLU A 195 -11.80 0.57 -4.07
N PHE A 196 -13.00 1.02 -4.39
CA PHE A 196 -14.02 1.38 -3.42
C PHE A 196 -15.32 0.68 -3.74
N LEU A 197 -16.10 0.38 -2.70
CA LEU A 197 -17.49 0.02 -2.81
C LEU A 197 -18.32 1.32 -2.75
N LEU A 198 -19.10 1.58 -3.80
CA LEU A 198 -20.07 2.67 -3.84
C LEU A 198 -21.38 2.18 -3.22
N LEU A 199 -21.74 2.79 -2.08
CA LEU A 199 -22.93 2.41 -1.32
C LEU A 199 -24.19 3.08 -1.86
N ASP A 200 -24.03 4.28 -2.41
CA ASP A 200 -25.11 5.06 -3.01
C ASP A 200 -24.92 5.09 -4.53
N THR A 201 -25.31 3.99 -5.18
CA THR A 201 -25.11 3.80 -6.62
C THR A 201 -26.00 4.74 -7.43
N PRO A 202 -25.49 5.39 -8.49
CA PRO A 202 -26.27 6.23 -9.40
C PRO A 202 -27.47 5.48 -9.97
N THR A 203 -28.65 6.08 -9.88
CA THR A 203 -29.89 5.51 -10.43
C THR A 203 -30.16 5.90 -11.89
N SER A 204 -29.50 6.95 -12.39
CA SER A 204 -29.66 7.46 -13.75
C SER A 204 -28.34 7.39 -14.51
N LEU A 205 -28.37 6.79 -15.71
CA LEU A 205 -27.29 6.87 -16.68
C LEU A 205 -27.50 8.13 -17.50
N GLU A 206 -26.58 9.09 -17.43
CA GLU A 206 -26.53 10.17 -18.41
C GLU A 206 -25.83 9.63 -19.66
N LYS A 207 -26.60 9.25 -20.69
CA LYS A 207 -26.01 9.08 -22.02
C LYS A 207 -25.64 10.46 -22.54
N MET A 208 -24.40 10.90 -22.32
CA MET A 208 -23.86 12.03 -23.05
C MET A 208 -23.58 11.58 -24.49
N LEU A 209 -24.28 12.21 -25.43
CA LEU A 209 -24.19 11.98 -26.88
C LEU A 209 -22.93 12.61 -27.47
#